data_AF-A0A1F5JWC7-F1
#
_entry.id   AF-A0A1F5JWC7-F1
#
_cell.length_a   1.000
_cell.length_b   1.000
_cell.length_c   1.000
_cell.angle_alpha   90.00
_cell.angle_beta   90.00
_cell.angle_gamma   90.00
#
_symmetry.space_group_name_H-M   'P 1'
#
loop_
_entity.id
_entity.type
_entity.pdbx_description
1 polymer ?
#
loop_
_entity_poly.entity_id
_entity_poly.type
_entity_poly.pdbx_seq_one_letter_code
_entity_poly.pdbx_strand_id
1 'polypeptide(L)'
;MKRSKILSLATNVVSHLNPYVLAVFLYLLIYFIRFQQALPAGRQGGWEPKLDLFPEIRQNLDMRISELLPSPQAELLSGILLGNKKDLPFDLKLALRDTSTLHIVVVSGQNLTLLAGLFLSLSGILKRKTAIFMSIGAVIFYTILTGAQIPVIRAAIMAILAFSAQLVGRQRDGVWILIVTGALMLLLNPLWITDLSFQLSFLATLGVILIAPILESRLKFLPNFIRIDLAVTIGAQIMVIPIIAQYFHQLSIVGVLANLLVGWTIPFIMILGVLMILVGGVVVFLVNALLTYFIYIVTFFSSLPFAWEYVGEKSLLVWIGYYMILAASLLLLNNDKRQDTQGFAKSS
;
A
#
# COMPACT_ATOMS: atom_id res chain seq x y z
N MET A 1 -22.60 9.10 -25.48
CA MET A 1 -21.38 9.07 -26.34
C MET A 1 -20.03 9.33 -25.63
N LYS A 2 -19.95 10.07 -24.49
CA LYS A 2 -18.67 10.34 -23.79
C LYS A 2 -18.21 9.28 -22.77
N ARG A 3 -19.11 8.44 -22.22
CA ARG A 3 -18.77 7.38 -21.25
C ARG A 3 -18.20 6.10 -21.87
N SER A 4 -18.56 5.75 -23.12
CA SER A 4 -18.02 4.57 -23.81
C SER A 4 -16.55 4.74 -24.24
N LYS A 5 -16.13 5.98 -24.55
CA LYS A 5 -14.72 6.31 -24.83
C LYS A 5 -13.81 6.16 -23.60
N ILE A 6 -14.32 6.36 -22.38
CA ILE A 6 -13.51 6.29 -21.15
C ILE A 6 -13.22 4.82 -20.78
N LEU A 7 -14.19 3.92 -20.98
CA LEU A 7 -13.99 2.48 -20.80
C LEU A 7 -13.12 1.86 -21.91
N SER A 8 -13.23 2.32 -23.16
CA SER A 8 -12.35 1.86 -24.25
C SER A 8 -10.90 2.32 -24.05
N LEU A 9 -10.68 3.50 -23.46
CA LEU A 9 -9.36 4.02 -23.12
C LEU A 9 -8.68 3.20 -22.02
N ALA A 10 -9.41 2.78 -20.98
CA ALA A 10 -8.88 1.93 -19.89
C ALA A 10 -8.45 0.52 -20.39
N THR A 11 -9.12 -0.03 -21.41
CA THR A 11 -8.70 -1.28 -22.06
C THR A 11 -7.59 -1.11 -23.10
N ASN A 12 -7.39 0.10 -23.66
CA ASN A 12 -6.32 0.38 -24.61
C ASN A 12 -4.93 0.48 -23.96
N VAL A 13 -4.91 0.74 -22.66
CA VAL A 13 -3.70 0.79 -21.81
C VAL A 13 -2.88 -0.50 -21.87
N VAL A 14 -3.55 -1.64 -21.77
CA VAL A 14 -2.90 -2.97 -21.78
C VAL A 14 -2.41 -3.31 -23.19
N SER A 15 -3.13 -2.88 -24.23
CA SER A 15 -2.76 -3.09 -25.64
C SER A 15 -1.70 -2.12 -26.17
N HIS A 16 -1.30 -1.11 -25.38
CA HIS A 16 -0.23 -0.17 -25.73
C HIS A 16 0.89 -0.21 -24.67
N LEU A 17 1.11 -1.34 -23.99
CA LEU A 17 2.44 -1.61 -23.45
C LEU A 17 3.41 -1.60 -24.62
N ASN A 18 4.26 -0.56 -24.71
CA ASN A 18 5.30 -0.52 -25.71
C ASN A 18 6.16 -1.78 -25.51
N PRO A 19 6.13 -2.75 -26.46
CA PRO A 19 6.75 -4.05 -26.27
C PRO A 19 8.25 -3.92 -25.98
N TYR A 20 8.88 -2.83 -26.43
CA TYR A 20 10.26 -2.50 -26.14
C TYR A 20 10.51 -2.11 -24.67
N VAL A 21 9.58 -1.41 -24.01
CA VAL A 21 9.75 -1.03 -22.60
C VAL A 21 9.53 -2.24 -21.69
N LEU A 22 8.54 -3.08 -22.01
CA LEU A 22 8.35 -4.35 -21.34
C LEU A 22 9.53 -5.29 -21.58
N ALA A 23 10.07 -5.35 -22.81
CA ALA A 23 11.24 -6.16 -23.14
C ALA A 23 12.51 -5.66 -22.44
N VAL A 24 12.74 -4.35 -22.32
CA VAL A 24 13.87 -3.79 -21.56
C VAL A 24 13.72 -4.08 -20.07
N PHE A 25 12.51 -3.92 -19.51
CA PHE A 25 12.23 -4.28 -18.11
C PHE A 25 12.44 -5.78 -17.85
N LEU A 26 11.92 -6.65 -18.71
CA LEU A 26 12.10 -8.11 -18.61
C LEU A 26 13.56 -8.51 -18.85
N TYR A 27 14.27 -7.85 -19.76
CA TYR A 27 15.69 -8.10 -20.01
C TYR A 27 16.55 -7.73 -18.80
N LEU A 28 16.30 -6.56 -18.19
CA LEU A 28 16.95 -6.15 -16.94
C LEU A 28 16.58 -7.09 -15.78
N LEU A 29 15.32 -7.51 -15.69
CA LEU A 29 14.83 -8.48 -14.72
C LEU A 29 15.54 -9.84 -14.85
N ILE A 30 15.64 -10.39 -16.07
CA ILE A 30 16.26 -11.69 -16.36
C ILE A 30 17.77 -11.64 -16.15
N TYR A 31 18.43 -10.58 -16.63
CA TYR A 31 19.86 -10.37 -16.44
C TYR A 31 20.19 -10.30 -14.94
N PHE A 32 19.35 -9.63 -14.16
CA PHE A 32 19.55 -9.44 -12.73
C PHE A 32 19.26 -10.69 -11.88
N ILE A 33 18.23 -11.49 -12.23
CA ILE A 33 18.00 -12.81 -11.61
C ILE A 33 19.19 -13.75 -11.83
N ARG A 34 19.77 -13.74 -13.04
CA ARG A 34 21.00 -14.51 -13.33
C ARG A 34 22.21 -14.01 -12.56
N PHE A 35 22.34 -12.70 -12.37
CA PHE A 35 23.44 -12.12 -11.60
C PHE A 35 23.36 -12.46 -10.10
N GLN A 36 22.14 -12.50 -9.53
CA GLN A 36 21.90 -12.89 -8.13
C GLN A 36 22.25 -14.35 -7.82
N GLN A 37 22.00 -15.28 -8.75
CA GLN A 37 22.38 -16.69 -8.59
C GLN A 37 23.92 -16.91 -8.61
N ALA A 38 24.69 -15.90 -9.04
CA ALA A 38 26.14 -15.96 -9.13
C ALA A 38 26.87 -15.40 -7.88
N LEU A 39 26.14 -14.89 -6.87
CA LEU A 39 26.74 -14.31 -5.67
C LEU A 39 26.60 -15.24 -4.44
N PRO A 40 27.67 -15.46 -3.65
CA PRO A 40 27.62 -16.32 -2.47
C PRO A 40 26.72 -15.73 -1.37
N ALA A 41 26.01 -16.62 -0.66
CA ALA A 41 24.88 -16.38 0.24
C ALA A 41 25.10 -15.47 1.48
N GLY A 42 26.22 -14.73 1.56
CA GLY A 42 26.59 -13.90 2.72
C GLY A 42 26.48 -12.38 2.54
N ARG A 43 26.07 -11.88 1.36
CA ARG A 43 25.91 -10.43 1.12
C ARG A 43 24.48 -10.07 0.73
N GLN A 44 23.53 -10.23 1.66
CA GLN A 44 22.24 -9.53 1.61
C GLN A 44 22.39 -8.04 2.03
N GLY A 45 23.45 -7.39 1.56
CA GLY A 45 23.79 -6.00 1.88
C GLY A 45 23.31 -5.08 0.78
N GLY A 46 21.99 -4.87 0.71
CA GLY A 46 21.43 -3.66 0.09
C GLY A 46 22.08 -2.43 0.67
N TRP A 47 22.33 -1.40 -0.15
CA TRP A 47 22.35 -0.04 0.38
C TRP A 47 20.94 0.25 0.88
N GLU A 48 20.57 -0.25 2.06
CA GLU A 48 19.47 0.34 2.81
C GLU A 48 19.88 1.81 2.95
N PRO A 49 19.13 2.76 2.36
CA PRO A 49 19.33 4.14 2.74
C PRO A 49 18.87 4.17 4.19
N LYS A 50 19.81 3.93 5.13
CA LYS A 50 19.74 4.49 6.47
C LYS A 50 19.93 6.00 6.31
N LEU A 51 19.05 6.64 5.54
CA LEU A 51 18.72 8.04 5.72
C LEU A 51 17.82 8.09 6.95
N ASP A 52 18.33 7.60 8.09
CA ASP A 52 17.95 8.13 9.38
C ASP A 52 18.65 9.48 9.43
N LEU A 53 18.15 10.44 8.63
CA LEU A 53 18.73 11.77 8.48
C LEU A 53 18.63 12.54 9.81
N PHE A 54 17.74 12.12 10.70
CA PHE A 54 17.45 12.76 11.98
C PHE A 54 17.13 11.72 13.08
N PRO A 55 18.08 10.85 13.45
CA PRO A 55 17.85 9.81 14.45
C PRO A 55 17.54 10.45 15.82
N GLU A 56 18.18 11.58 16.13
CA GLU A 56 17.95 12.34 17.35
C GLU A 56 16.55 12.95 17.42
N ILE A 57 16.05 13.52 16.32
CA ILE A 57 14.68 14.05 16.27
C ILE A 57 13.70 12.90 16.46
N ARG A 58 13.92 11.77 15.78
CA ARG A 58 13.06 10.60 15.89
C ARG A 58 13.04 10.04 17.32
N GLN A 59 14.19 9.92 17.98
CA GLN A 59 14.29 9.53 19.39
C GLN A 59 13.57 10.51 20.31
N ASN A 60 13.74 11.82 20.09
CA ASN A 60 13.04 12.84 20.87
C ASN A 60 11.52 12.78 20.71
N LEU A 61 11.04 12.54 19.48
CA LEU A 61 9.62 12.34 19.20
C LEU A 61 9.09 11.05 19.87
N ASP A 62 9.87 9.97 19.84
CA ASP A 62 9.53 8.69 20.45
C ASP A 62 9.43 8.79 21.98
N MET A 63 10.37 9.50 22.61
CA MET A 63 10.32 9.81 24.05
C MET A 63 9.09 10.66 24.37
N ARG A 64 8.81 11.71 23.59
CA ARG A 64 7.62 12.56 23.78
C ARG A 64 6.32 11.73 23.67
N ILE A 65 6.24 10.80 22.72
CA ILE A 65 5.08 9.90 22.57
C ILE A 65 4.94 9.01 23.81
N SER A 66 6.05 8.45 24.30
CA SER A 66 6.09 7.57 25.47
C SER A 66 5.73 8.28 26.79
N GLU A 67 5.98 9.58 26.89
CA GLU A 67 5.54 10.40 28.03
C GLU A 67 4.04 10.72 27.98
N LEU A 68 3.47 10.85 26.79
CA LEU A 68 2.08 11.28 26.59
C LEU A 68 1.08 10.12 26.56
N LEU A 69 1.51 8.92 26.18
CA LEU A 69 0.65 7.75 26.05
C LEU A 69 1.13 6.57 26.88
N PRO A 70 0.22 5.75 27.42
CA PRO A 70 0.59 4.48 28.03
C PRO A 70 1.02 3.45 26.97
N SER A 71 1.78 2.44 27.41
CA SER A 71 1.96 1.20 26.65
C SER A 71 0.67 0.38 26.67
N PRO A 72 0.22 -0.26 25.57
CA PRO A 72 0.88 -0.44 24.26
C PRO A 72 0.61 0.66 23.19
N GLN A 73 -0.11 1.73 23.55
CA GLN A 73 -0.55 2.77 22.61
C GLN A 73 0.62 3.63 22.11
N ALA A 74 1.57 3.94 22.98
CA ALA A 74 2.78 4.69 22.63
C ALA A 74 3.58 3.99 21.52
N GLU A 75 3.81 2.68 21.65
CA GLU A 75 4.63 1.92 20.70
C GLU A 75 3.89 1.68 19.38
N LEU A 76 2.55 1.51 19.43
CA LEU A 76 1.72 1.49 18.23
C LEU A 76 1.80 2.82 17.47
N LEU A 77 1.66 3.95 18.16
CA LEU A 77 1.74 5.27 17.54
C LEU A 77 3.13 5.55 16.97
N SER A 78 4.19 5.19 17.70
CA SER A 78 5.57 5.30 17.23
C SER A 78 5.81 4.45 15.98
N GLY A 79 5.30 3.23 15.95
CA GLY A 79 5.31 2.40 14.75
C GLY A 79 4.64 3.08 13.56
N ILE A 80 3.43 3.63 13.74
CA ILE A 80 2.64 4.27 12.69
C ILE A 80 3.28 5.58 12.18
N LEU A 81 3.75 6.44 13.09
CA LEU A 81 4.28 7.77 12.78
C LEU A 81 5.76 7.78 12.40
N LEU A 82 6.57 7.05 13.16
CA LEU A 82 8.02 7.07 13.04
C LEU A 82 8.54 5.83 12.30
N GLY A 83 7.75 4.77 12.18
CA GLY A 83 8.19 3.51 11.56
C GLY A 83 9.16 2.71 12.41
N ASN A 84 9.19 2.97 13.72
CA ASN A 84 10.05 2.23 14.63
C ASN A 84 9.42 0.86 14.93
N LYS A 85 10.07 -0.23 14.48
CA LYS A 85 9.53 -1.60 14.59
C LYS A 85 9.99 -2.33 15.86
N LYS A 86 10.95 -1.76 16.60
CA LYS A 86 11.66 -2.49 17.66
C LYS A 86 10.91 -2.54 19.00
N ASP A 87 9.90 -1.70 19.18
CA ASP A 87 9.33 -1.45 20.52
C ASP A 87 7.91 -2.00 20.73
N LEU A 88 7.29 -2.65 19.74
CA LEU A 88 5.94 -3.23 19.92
C LEU A 88 5.96 -4.42 20.91
N PRO A 89 5.10 -4.42 21.95
CA PRO A 89 4.93 -5.56 22.84
C PRO A 89 4.63 -6.84 22.08
N PHE A 90 5.19 -7.97 22.54
CA PHE A 90 5.13 -9.24 21.83
C PHE A 90 3.70 -9.69 21.53
N ASP A 91 2.80 -9.57 22.50
CA ASP A 91 1.39 -9.97 22.35
C ASP A 91 0.66 -9.13 21.31
N LEU A 92 0.91 -7.81 21.28
CA LEU A 92 0.33 -6.93 20.26
C LEU A 92 0.91 -7.25 18.88
N LYS A 93 2.22 -7.52 18.80
CA LYS A 93 2.88 -7.90 17.54
C LYS A 93 2.32 -9.22 16.99
N LEU A 94 2.05 -10.19 17.85
CA LEU A 94 1.37 -11.44 17.47
C LEU A 94 -0.04 -11.17 16.99
N ALA A 95 -0.84 -10.40 17.74
CA ALA A 95 -2.20 -10.07 17.34
C ALA A 95 -2.26 -9.36 15.98
N LEU A 96 -1.36 -8.39 15.76
CA LEU A 96 -1.19 -7.70 14.48
C LEU A 96 -0.81 -8.64 13.32
N ARG A 97 0.04 -9.64 13.60
CA ARG A 97 0.42 -10.66 12.61
C ARG A 97 -0.77 -11.56 12.29
N ASP A 98 -1.48 -12.03 13.31
CA ASP A 98 -2.57 -12.98 13.22
C ASP A 98 -3.80 -12.39 12.52
N THR A 99 -4.04 -11.08 12.67
CA THR A 99 -5.05 -10.34 11.90
C THR A 99 -4.53 -9.75 10.59
N SER A 100 -3.29 -10.04 10.19
CA SER A 100 -2.65 -9.46 8.98
C SER A 100 -2.72 -7.93 8.90
N THR A 101 -2.66 -7.23 10.04
CA THR A 101 -2.68 -5.77 10.16
C THR A 101 -1.30 -5.19 10.47
N LEU A 102 -0.28 -6.03 10.69
CA LEU A 102 1.11 -5.59 10.95
C LEU A 102 1.65 -4.65 9.86
N HIS A 103 1.22 -4.84 8.61
CA HIS A 103 1.61 -3.99 7.48
C HIS A 103 1.05 -2.55 7.55
N ILE A 104 0.02 -2.32 8.37
CA ILE A 104 -0.54 -0.99 8.63
C ILE A 104 0.32 -0.22 9.64
N VAL A 105 0.84 -0.95 10.64
CA VAL A 105 1.68 -0.40 11.72
C VAL A 105 3.08 -0.05 11.22
N VAL A 106 3.60 -0.81 10.25
CA VAL A 106 4.76 -0.37 9.48
C VAL A 106 4.32 0.74 8.54
N VAL A 107 5.03 1.88 8.52
CA VAL A 107 4.70 3.04 7.70
C VAL A 107 4.33 2.62 6.27
N SER A 108 3.03 2.66 5.99
CA SER A 108 2.49 2.17 4.72
C SER A 108 2.48 3.30 3.68
N GLY A 109 2.64 2.96 2.40
CA GLY A 109 2.49 3.96 1.33
C GLY A 109 1.07 4.54 1.22
N GLN A 110 0.08 3.86 1.82
CA GLN A 110 -1.31 4.32 1.89
C GLN A 110 -1.43 5.53 2.82
N ASN A 111 -0.75 5.50 3.97
CA ASN A 111 -0.68 6.59 4.94
C ASN A 111 -0.19 7.89 4.27
N LEU A 112 0.85 7.78 3.45
CA LEU A 112 1.41 8.90 2.68
C LEU A 112 0.46 9.42 1.61
N THR A 113 -0.24 8.51 0.91
CA THR A 113 -1.18 8.88 -0.17
C THR A 113 -2.42 9.56 0.40
N LEU A 114 -2.91 9.10 1.56
CA LEU A 114 -4.01 9.73 2.29
C LEU A 114 -3.63 11.13 2.80
N LEU A 115 -2.43 11.28 3.35
CA LEU A 115 -1.89 12.58 3.74
C LEU A 115 -1.83 13.54 2.53
N ALA A 116 -1.31 13.07 1.40
CA ALA A 116 -1.27 13.85 0.15
C ALA A 116 -2.69 14.22 -0.35
N GLY A 117 -3.64 13.29 -0.26
CA GLY A 117 -5.04 13.52 -0.63
C GLY A 117 -5.75 14.55 0.25
N LEU A 118 -5.47 14.57 1.55
CA LEU A 118 -6.00 15.57 2.47
C LEU A 118 -5.55 16.99 2.09
N PHE A 119 -4.25 17.19 1.85
CA PHE A 119 -3.73 18.49 1.40
C PHE A 119 -4.27 18.89 0.02
N LEU A 120 -4.54 17.92 -0.85
CA LEU A 120 -5.20 18.19 -2.12
C LEU A 120 -6.68 18.56 -1.94
N SER A 121 -7.39 18.01 -0.95
CA SER A 121 -8.78 18.39 -0.66
C SER A 121 -8.91 19.83 -0.16
N LEU A 122 -7.87 20.35 0.51
CA LEU A 122 -7.74 21.77 0.90
C LEU A 122 -7.58 22.71 -0.32
N SER A 123 -7.38 22.18 -1.54
CA SER A 123 -7.40 22.96 -2.78
C SER A 123 -8.76 23.60 -3.12
N GLY A 124 -9.83 23.22 -2.41
CA GLY A 124 -11.11 23.94 -2.50
C GLY A 124 -11.04 25.35 -1.90
N ILE A 125 -10.10 25.60 -0.98
CA ILE A 125 -9.92 26.87 -0.25
C ILE A 125 -8.69 27.63 -0.77
N LEU A 126 -7.65 26.90 -1.21
CA LEU A 126 -6.39 27.46 -1.71
C LEU A 126 -6.26 27.32 -3.23
N LYS A 127 -5.49 28.21 -3.88
CA LYS A 127 -5.17 28.08 -5.31
C LYS A 127 -4.56 26.69 -5.58
N ARG A 128 -5.10 25.95 -6.56
CA ARG A 128 -4.73 24.55 -6.89
C ARG A 128 -3.22 24.29 -7.00
N LYS A 129 -2.45 25.24 -7.53
CA LYS A 129 -0.98 25.13 -7.61
C LYS A 129 -0.33 25.12 -6.22
N THR A 130 -0.79 25.95 -5.29
CA THR A 130 -0.28 26.03 -3.91
C THR A 130 -0.59 24.75 -3.13
N ALA A 131 -1.78 24.17 -3.31
CA ALA A 131 -2.15 22.90 -2.69
C ALA A 131 -1.27 21.73 -3.18
N ILE A 132 -0.91 21.71 -4.47
CA ILE A 132 0.01 20.70 -5.02
C ILE A 132 1.42 20.85 -4.42
N PHE A 133 1.96 22.07 -4.34
CA PHE A 133 3.28 22.30 -3.72
C PHE A 133 3.29 21.95 -2.23
N MET A 134 2.24 22.29 -1.48
CA MET A 134 2.10 21.88 -0.07
C MET A 134 2.00 20.37 0.08
N SER A 135 1.25 19.70 -0.81
CA SER A 135 1.12 18.23 -0.79
C SER A 135 2.48 17.56 -1.06
N ILE A 136 3.25 18.05 -2.05
CA ILE A 136 4.60 17.54 -2.33
C ILE A 136 5.54 17.79 -1.15
N GLY A 137 5.50 18.99 -0.55
CA GLY A 137 6.29 19.32 0.64
C GLY A 137 5.97 18.41 1.83
N ALA A 138 4.69 18.19 2.10
CA ALA A 138 4.24 17.30 3.17
C ALA A 138 4.66 15.84 2.91
N VAL A 139 4.57 15.37 1.66
CA VAL A 139 5.00 14.02 1.26
C VAL A 139 6.51 13.84 1.46
N ILE A 140 7.32 14.81 1.04
CA ILE A 140 8.78 14.78 1.21
C ILE A 140 9.13 14.82 2.70
N PHE A 141 8.54 15.75 3.45
CA PHE A 141 8.75 15.87 4.88
C PHE A 141 8.42 14.56 5.62
N TYR A 142 7.26 13.97 5.34
CA TYR A 142 6.85 12.70 5.94
C TYR A 142 7.76 11.54 5.52
N THR A 143 8.22 11.52 4.27
CA THR A 143 9.16 10.49 3.78
C THR A 143 10.49 10.55 4.52
N ILE A 144 10.99 11.76 4.78
CA ILE A 144 12.22 11.98 5.54
C ILE A 144 12.00 11.61 7.02
N LEU A 145 10.89 12.04 7.61
CA LEU A 145 10.56 11.79 9.02
C LEU A 145 10.42 10.30 9.35
N THR A 146 9.88 9.52 8.42
CA THR A 146 9.64 8.08 8.58
C THR A 146 10.87 7.21 8.27
N GLY A 147 12.02 7.83 8.02
CA GLY A 147 13.27 7.12 7.71
C GLY A 147 13.29 6.47 6.34
N ALA A 148 12.53 7.02 5.37
CA ALA A 148 12.54 6.62 3.96
C ALA A 148 12.36 5.09 3.73
N GLN A 149 11.37 4.48 4.38
CA GLN A 149 11.07 3.06 4.16
C GLN A 149 10.63 2.80 2.71
N ILE A 150 10.95 1.61 2.18
CA ILE A 150 10.69 1.22 0.78
C ILE A 150 9.23 1.50 0.32
N PRO A 151 8.17 1.17 1.09
CA PRO A 151 6.79 1.48 0.70
C PRO A 151 6.49 2.98 0.60
N VAL A 152 7.18 3.79 1.41
CA VAL A 152 7.05 5.25 1.51
C VAL A 152 7.75 5.92 0.34
N ILE A 153 9.00 5.51 0.02
CA ILE A 153 9.74 5.98 -1.16
C ILE A 153 8.90 5.74 -2.42
N ARG A 154 8.35 4.54 -2.57
CA ARG A 154 7.48 4.21 -3.70
C ARG A 154 6.26 5.13 -3.76
N ALA A 155 5.54 5.30 -2.66
CA ALA A 155 4.35 6.16 -2.62
C ALA A 155 4.70 7.63 -2.90
N ALA A 156 5.85 8.11 -2.44
CA ALA A 156 6.35 9.45 -2.74
C ALA A 156 6.62 9.63 -4.24
N ILE A 157 7.33 8.68 -4.87
CA ILE A 157 7.60 8.71 -6.32
C ILE A 157 6.28 8.66 -7.10
N MET A 158 5.35 7.76 -6.76
CA MET A 158 4.06 7.67 -7.43
C MET A 158 3.24 8.95 -7.27
N ALA A 159 3.22 9.55 -6.07
CA ALA A 159 2.53 10.81 -5.83
C ALA A 159 3.12 11.97 -6.65
N ILE A 160 4.45 12.10 -6.66
CA ILE A 160 5.16 13.11 -7.45
C ILE A 160 4.87 12.93 -8.94
N LEU A 161 4.94 11.69 -9.45
CA LEU A 161 4.62 11.38 -10.84
C LEU A 161 3.15 11.70 -11.18
N ALA A 162 2.20 11.36 -10.29
CA ALA A 162 0.78 11.62 -10.47
C ALA A 162 0.47 13.12 -10.49
N PHE A 163 1.03 13.89 -9.55
CA PHE A 163 0.87 15.35 -9.51
C PHE A 163 1.52 16.03 -10.71
N SER A 164 2.71 15.58 -11.11
CA SER A 164 3.38 16.07 -12.31
C SER A 164 2.56 15.79 -13.57
N ALA A 165 1.97 14.59 -13.68
CA ALA A 165 1.09 14.23 -14.80
C ALA A 165 -0.18 15.10 -14.84
N GLN A 166 -0.73 15.44 -13.67
CA GLN A 166 -1.88 16.34 -13.55
C GLN A 166 -1.56 17.77 -13.99
N LEU A 167 -0.35 18.27 -13.70
CA LEU A 167 0.13 19.58 -14.15
C LEU A 167 0.34 19.64 -15.68
N VAL A 168 0.74 18.52 -16.29
CA VAL A 168 0.95 18.40 -17.74
C VAL A 168 -0.36 18.05 -18.49
N GLY A 169 -1.47 17.86 -17.78
CA GLY A 169 -2.78 17.57 -18.37
C GLY A 169 -2.92 16.17 -18.98
N ARG A 170 -2.00 15.24 -18.65
CA ARG A 170 -2.03 13.86 -19.14
C ARG A 170 -2.52 12.91 -18.05
N GLN A 171 -3.66 12.27 -18.27
CA GLN A 171 -4.04 11.09 -17.50
C GLN A 171 -3.17 9.94 -18.00
N ARG A 172 -2.13 9.58 -17.23
CA ARG A 172 -1.33 8.39 -17.52
C ARG A 172 -1.87 7.20 -16.74
N ASP A 173 -1.83 6.06 -17.38
CA ASP A 173 -2.38 4.84 -16.81
C ASP A 173 -1.60 4.41 -15.57
N GLY A 174 -2.32 3.99 -14.52
CA GLY A 174 -1.72 3.63 -13.23
C GLY A 174 -0.63 2.55 -13.35
N VAL A 175 -0.77 1.64 -14.33
CA VAL A 175 0.24 0.60 -14.62
C VAL A 175 1.57 1.21 -15.08
N TRP A 176 1.53 2.23 -15.95
CA TRP A 176 2.75 2.90 -16.43
C TRP A 176 3.45 3.65 -15.31
N ILE A 177 2.69 4.32 -14.43
CA ILE A 177 3.26 4.99 -13.26
C ILE A 177 3.94 3.96 -12.35
N LEU A 178 3.34 2.79 -12.16
CA LEU A 178 3.91 1.71 -11.35
C LEU A 178 5.20 1.15 -11.97
N ILE A 179 5.24 0.90 -13.29
CA ILE A 179 6.44 0.43 -14.00
C ILE A 179 7.59 1.44 -13.90
N VAL A 180 7.30 2.72 -14.17
CA VAL A 180 8.32 3.79 -14.07
C VAL A 180 8.82 3.92 -12.64
N THR A 181 7.93 3.84 -11.65
CA THR A 181 8.32 3.87 -10.23
C THR A 181 9.24 2.70 -9.89
N GLY A 182 8.90 1.48 -10.32
CA GLY A 182 9.75 0.30 -10.13
C GLY A 182 11.12 0.47 -10.78
N ALA A 183 11.17 0.96 -12.02
CA ALA A 183 12.43 1.22 -12.72
C ALA A 183 13.29 2.24 -11.97
N LEU A 184 12.72 3.37 -11.55
CA LEU A 184 13.45 4.39 -10.78
C LEU A 184 13.97 3.85 -9.45
N MET A 185 13.15 3.10 -8.71
CA MET A 185 13.55 2.50 -7.44
C MET A 185 14.69 1.49 -7.62
N LEU A 186 14.62 0.63 -8.65
CA LEU A 186 15.65 -0.37 -8.92
C LEU A 186 16.94 0.25 -9.50
N LEU A 187 16.86 1.41 -10.16
CA LEU A 187 18.03 2.21 -10.54
C LEU A 187 18.75 2.79 -9.31
N LEU A 188 18.00 3.17 -8.26
CA LEU A 188 18.57 3.68 -7.01
C LEU A 188 19.19 2.56 -6.17
N ASN A 189 18.45 1.48 -5.96
CA ASN A 189 18.97 0.29 -5.32
C ASN A 189 18.33 -0.97 -5.91
N PRO A 190 19.09 -1.77 -6.67
CA PRO A 190 18.55 -2.95 -7.33
C PRO A 190 18.25 -4.10 -6.35
N LEU A 191 18.78 -4.06 -5.12
CA LEU A 191 18.53 -5.07 -4.09
C LEU A 191 17.12 -4.98 -3.50
N TRP A 192 16.41 -3.87 -3.72
CA TRP A 192 15.02 -3.75 -3.29
C TRP A 192 14.06 -4.74 -3.97
N ILE A 193 14.42 -5.35 -5.10
CA ILE A 193 13.53 -6.34 -5.74
C ILE A 193 13.31 -7.60 -4.88
N THR A 194 14.29 -7.96 -4.06
CA THR A 194 14.22 -9.10 -3.15
C THR A 194 13.61 -8.74 -1.80
N ASP A 195 13.43 -7.44 -1.52
CA ASP A 195 12.79 -7.00 -0.29
C ASP A 195 11.31 -7.37 -0.30
N LEU A 196 10.90 -8.08 0.76
CA LEU A 196 9.50 -8.44 0.98
C LEU A 196 8.59 -7.20 0.97
N SER A 197 9.04 -6.09 1.55
CA SER A 197 8.29 -4.84 1.57
C SER A 197 8.12 -4.22 0.19
N PHE A 198 9.06 -4.44 -0.75
CA PHE A 198 8.89 -4.02 -2.14
C PHE A 198 7.86 -4.90 -2.85
N GLN A 199 8.01 -6.23 -2.74
CA GLN A 199 7.14 -7.20 -3.43
C GLN A 199 5.68 -7.06 -3.01
N LEU A 200 5.40 -7.08 -1.71
CA LEU A 200 4.04 -6.95 -1.17
C LEU A 200 3.39 -5.64 -1.65
N SER A 201 4.17 -4.56 -1.64
CA SER A 201 3.70 -3.23 -1.98
C SER A 201 3.37 -3.14 -3.48
N PHE A 202 4.29 -3.51 -4.37
CA PHE A 202 4.07 -3.48 -5.82
C PHE A 202 2.92 -4.41 -6.25
N LEU A 203 2.82 -5.61 -5.68
CA LEU A 203 1.73 -6.54 -5.97
C LEU A 203 0.39 -6.01 -5.45
N ALA A 204 0.35 -5.42 -4.26
CA ALA A 204 -0.86 -4.77 -3.73
C ALA A 204 -1.35 -3.68 -4.69
N THR A 205 -0.46 -2.77 -5.12
CA THR A 205 -0.83 -1.69 -6.05
C THR A 205 -1.26 -2.22 -7.41
N LEU A 206 -0.62 -3.28 -7.91
CA LEU A 206 -1.04 -3.94 -9.14
C LEU A 206 -2.43 -4.56 -9.00
N GLY A 207 -2.73 -5.21 -7.87
CA GLY A 207 -4.05 -5.72 -7.53
C GLY A 207 -5.11 -4.61 -7.45
N VAL A 208 -4.79 -3.47 -6.86
CA VAL A 208 -5.67 -2.29 -6.83
C VAL A 208 -5.95 -1.76 -8.24
N ILE A 209 -4.95 -1.72 -9.13
CA ILE A 209 -5.13 -1.19 -10.49
C ILE A 209 -5.92 -2.17 -11.37
N LEU A 210 -5.69 -3.48 -11.25
CA LEU A 210 -6.26 -4.48 -12.14
C LEU A 210 -7.57 -5.11 -11.62
N ILE A 211 -7.64 -5.42 -10.33
CA ILE A 211 -8.71 -6.23 -9.73
C ILE A 211 -9.80 -5.34 -9.13
N ALA A 212 -9.42 -4.26 -8.42
CA ALA A 212 -10.40 -3.41 -7.73
C ALA A 212 -11.48 -2.83 -8.67
N PRO A 213 -11.19 -2.33 -9.90
CA PRO A 213 -12.23 -1.83 -10.81
C PRO A 213 -13.20 -2.90 -11.31
N ILE A 214 -12.76 -4.16 -11.36
CA ILE A 214 -13.61 -5.31 -11.69
C ILE A 214 -14.54 -5.59 -10.53
N LEU A 215 -14.00 -5.66 -9.31
CA LEU A 215 -14.77 -5.95 -8.11
C LEU A 215 -15.77 -4.83 -7.79
N GLU A 216 -15.37 -3.57 -7.91
CA GLU A 216 -16.26 -2.42 -7.73
C GLU A 216 -17.46 -2.50 -8.69
N SER A 217 -17.25 -2.94 -9.93
CA SER A 217 -18.32 -3.05 -10.92
C SER A 217 -19.30 -4.21 -10.66
N ARG A 218 -18.90 -5.22 -9.87
CA ARG A 218 -19.73 -6.37 -9.48
C ARG A 218 -20.40 -6.15 -8.12
N LEU A 219 -19.78 -5.38 -7.22
CA LEU A 219 -20.29 -5.07 -5.88
C LEU A 219 -21.26 -3.86 -5.85
N LYS A 220 -21.96 -3.59 -6.96
CA LYS A 220 -22.85 -2.41 -7.08
C LYS A 220 -24.00 -2.37 -6.07
N PHE A 221 -24.32 -3.51 -5.44
CA PHE A 221 -25.32 -3.60 -4.38
C PHE A 221 -24.88 -2.91 -3.07
N LEU A 222 -23.59 -2.62 -2.89
CA LEU A 222 -23.07 -1.92 -1.72
C LEU A 222 -23.05 -0.38 -1.93
N PRO A 223 -23.19 0.40 -0.84
CA PRO A 223 -22.96 1.85 -0.86
C PRO A 223 -21.57 2.19 -1.40
N ASN A 224 -21.44 3.30 -2.13
CA ASN A 224 -20.20 3.68 -2.83
C ASN A 224 -18.96 3.69 -1.91
N PHE A 225 -19.09 4.19 -0.68
CA PHE A 225 -17.97 4.27 0.28
C PHE A 225 -17.43 2.87 0.62
N ILE A 226 -18.31 1.97 1.05
CA ILE A 226 -17.95 0.58 1.40
C ILE A 226 -17.46 -0.17 0.17
N ARG A 227 -18.11 0.05 -0.98
CA ARG A 227 -17.80 -0.65 -2.24
C ARG A 227 -16.38 -0.38 -2.71
N ILE A 228 -15.95 0.88 -2.69
CA ILE A 228 -14.61 1.29 -3.14
C ILE A 228 -13.56 0.70 -2.21
N ASP A 229 -13.71 0.90 -0.90
CA ASP A 229 -12.72 0.43 0.08
C ASP A 229 -12.60 -1.09 0.05
N LEU A 230 -13.72 -1.82 0.04
CA LEU A 230 -13.73 -3.28 -0.04
C LEU A 230 -13.09 -3.79 -1.33
N ALA A 231 -13.37 -3.13 -2.47
CA ALA A 231 -12.78 -3.49 -3.75
C ALA A 231 -11.26 -3.30 -3.77
N VAL A 232 -10.77 -2.21 -3.20
CA VAL A 232 -9.34 -1.91 -3.07
C VAL A 232 -8.66 -2.94 -2.15
N THR A 233 -9.24 -3.21 -0.97
CA THR A 233 -8.69 -4.17 0.00
C THR A 233 -8.63 -5.58 -0.56
N ILE A 234 -9.73 -6.09 -1.12
CA ILE A 234 -9.76 -7.44 -1.70
C ILE A 234 -8.83 -7.54 -2.90
N GLY A 235 -8.82 -6.52 -3.78
CA GLY A 235 -7.95 -6.49 -4.95
C GLY A 235 -6.47 -6.55 -4.58
N ALA A 236 -6.07 -5.79 -3.55
CA ALA A 236 -4.70 -5.85 -3.02
C ALA A 236 -4.39 -7.23 -2.41
N GLN A 237 -5.28 -7.75 -1.56
CA GLN A 237 -5.05 -9.02 -0.85
C GLN A 237 -4.92 -10.21 -1.80
N ILE A 238 -5.77 -10.32 -2.82
CA ILE A 238 -5.71 -11.41 -3.80
C ILE A 238 -4.33 -11.51 -4.45
N MET A 239 -3.68 -10.38 -4.75
CA MET A 239 -2.33 -10.38 -5.34
C MET A 239 -1.21 -10.67 -4.34
N VAL A 240 -1.45 -10.45 -3.05
CA VAL A 240 -0.40 -10.48 -2.03
C VAL A 240 -0.41 -11.78 -1.20
N ILE A 241 -1.57 -12.46 -1.13
CA ILE A 241 -1.77 -13.73 -0.42
C ILE A 241 -0.66 -14.76 -0.68
N PRO A 242 -0.24 -15.05 -1.94
CA PRO A 242 0.80 -16.05 -2.20
C PRO A 242 2.14 -15.70 -1.56
N ILE A 243 2.52 -14.43 -1.59
CA ILE A 243 3.78 -13.97 -1.01
C ILE A 243 3.70 -14.02 0.53
N ILE A 244 2.59 -13.58 1.11
CA ILE A 244 2.38 -13.68 2.57
C ILE A 244 2.41 -15.14 3.02
N ALA A 245 1.69 -16.02 2.33
CA ALA A 245 1.65 -17.44 2.66
C ALA A 245 3.03 -18.11 2.54
N GLN A 246 3.81 -17.76 1.52
CA GLN A 246 5.16 -18.33 1.33
C GLN A 246 6.16 -17.85 2.38
N TYR A 247 6.09 -16.58 2.80
CA TYR A 247 7.06 -15.99 3.74
C TYR A 247 6.67 -16.18 5.21
N PHE A 248 5.38 -16.12 5.54
CA PHE A 248 4.89 -16.17 6.91
C PHE A 248 4.23 -17.52 7.27
N HIS A 249 4.02 -18.41 6.28
CA HIS A 249 3.40 -19.73 6.45
C HIS A 249 2.00 -19.71 7.09
N GLN A 250 1.36 -18.55 7.07
CA GLN A 250 0.12 -18.26 7.79
C GLN A 250 -0.80 -17.43 6.89
N LEU A 251 -2.09 -17.76 6.89
CA LEU A 251 -3.13 -16.96 6.27
C LEU A 251 -4.12 -16.49 7.33
N SER A 252 -4.38 -15.19 7.37
CA SER A 252 -5.40 -14.61 8.24
C SER A 252 -6.76 -14.63 7.55
N ILE A 253 -7.72 -15.34 8.12
CA ILE A 253 -9.10 -15.42 7.63
C ILE A 253 -9.85 -14.14 8.01
N VAL A 254 -9.58 -13.63 9.22
CA VAL A 254 -10.21 -12.40 9.75
C VAL A 254 -9.57 -11.12 9.21
N GLY A 255 -8.45 -11.22 8.50
CA GLY A 255 -7.65 -10.06 8.11
C GLY A 255 -8.39 -9.04 7.26
N VAL A 256 -9.32 -9.46 6.38
CA VAL A 256 -10.13 -8.51 5.59
C VAL A 256 -11.01 -7.65 6.49
N LEU A 257 -11.71 -8.28 7.43
CA LEU A 257 -12.63 -7.59 8.34
C LEU A 257 -11.87 -6.71 9.33
N ALA A 258 -10.77 -7.22 9.88
CA ALA A 258 -9.91 -6.44 10.77
C ALA A 258 -9.37 -5.20 10.05
N ASN A 259 -8.84 -5.33 8.83
CA ASN A 259 -8.34 -4.20 8.05
C ASN A 259 -9.44 -3.17 7.73
N LEU A 260 -10.66 -3.60 7.42
CA LEU A 260 -11.78 -2.69 7.14
C LEU A 260 -12.18 -1.89 8.39
N LEU A 261 -12.30 -2.56 9.53
CA LEU A 261 -12.72 -1.94 10.80
C LEU A 261 -11.65 -1.06 11.44
N VAL A 262 -10.39 -1.26 11.07
CA VAL A 262 -9.25 -0.54 11.64
C VAL A 262 -8.73 0.54 10.69
N GLY A 263 -8.78 0.31 9.37
CA GLY A 263 -8.16 1.17 8.36
C GLY A 263 -8.66 2.61 8.37
N TRP A 264 -9.93 2.85 8.70
CA TRP A 264 -10.49 4.20 8.78
C TRP A 264 -9.88 5.05 9.91
N THR A 265 -9.32 4.43 10.94
CA THR A 265 -8.73 5.14 12.08
C THR A 265 -7.37 5.76 11.75
N ILE A 266 -6.65 5.17 10.79
CA ILE A 266 -5.24 5.49 10.51
C ILE A 266 -5.01 6.95 10.12
N PRO A 267 -5.78 7.56 9.20
CA PRO A 267 -5.61 8.98 8.87
C PRO A 267 -5.78 9.88 10.10
N PHE A 268 -6.75 9.58 10.96
CA PHE A 268 -7.00 10.35 12.17
C PHE A 268 -5.86 10.19 13.16
N ILE A 269 -5.37 8.96 13.38
CA ILE A 269 -4.23 8.68 14.25
C ILE A 269 -2.99 9.43 13.76
N MET A 270 -2.73 9.47 12.45
CA MET A 270 -1.58 10.19 11.90
C MET A 270 -1.66 11.70 12.15
N ILE A 271 -2.78 12.34 11.82
CA ILE A 271 -2.94 13.79 11.94
C ILE A 271 -2.96 14.19 13.41
N LEU A 272 -3.80 13.53 14.22
CA LEU A 272 -3.93 13.83 15.63
C LEU A 272 -2.68 13.45 16.42
N GLY A 273 -1.95 12.41 16.01
CA GLY A 273 -0.68 12.03 16.62
C GLY A 273 0.39 13.12 16.48
N VAL A 274 0.53 13.71 15.29
CA VAL A 274 1.42 14.88 15.10
C VAL A 274 0.95 16.07 15.93
N LEU A 275 -0.36 16.37 15.93
CA LEU A 275 -0.91 17.46 16.76
C LEU A 275 -0.70 17.21 18.26
N MET A 276 -0.79 15.96 18.71
CA MET A 276 -0.58 15.56 20.09
C MET A 276 0.86 15.82 20.54
N ILE A 277 1.85 15.51 19.70
CA ILE A 277 3.26 15.82 19.99
C ILE A 277 3.48 17.33 20.13
N LEU A 278 2.80 18.15 19.32
CA LEU A 278 2.97 19.60 19.33
C LEU A 278 2.26 20.27 20.51
N VAL A 279 1.00 19.91 20.75
CA VAL A 279 0.07 20.66 21.62
C VAL A 279 -0.26 19.93 22.92
N GLY A 280 -0.16 18.59 22.95
CA GLY A 280 -0.56 17.78 24.10
C GLY A 280 -2.04 17.94 24.50
N GLY A 281 -2.33 17.77 25.79
CA GLY A 281 -3.65 18.07 26.38
C GLY A 281 -4.79 17.17 25.90
N VAL A 282 -5.94 17.76 25.54
CA VAL A 282 -7.15 17.02 25.13
C VAL A 282 -6.91 16.13 23.90
N VAL A 283 -5.96 16.50 23.03
CA VAL A 283 -5.60 15.70 21.85
C VAL A 283 -5.03 14.33 22.25
N VAL A 284 -4.33 14.24 23.39
CA VAL A 284 -3.82 12.97 23.94
C VAL A 284 -4.96 11.99 24.18
N PHE A 285 -6.07 12.46 24.76
CA PHE A 285 -7.23 11.61 25.03
C PHE A 285 -7.86 11.08 23.73
N LEU A 286 -8.01 11.93 22.72
CA LEU A 286 -8.55 11.53 21.42
C LEU A 286 -7.67 10.50 20.71
N VAL A 287 -6.35 10.73 20.69
CA VAL A 287 -5.39 9.79 20.09
C VAL A 287 -5.40 8.47 20.86
N ASN A 288 -5.39 8.51 22.19
CA ASN A 288 -5.44 7.32 23.03
C ASN A 288 -6.73 6.52 22.79
N ALA A 289 -7.89 7.18 22.64
CA ALA A 289 -9.15 6.52 22.35
C ALA A 289 -9.13 5.79 21.00
N LEU A 290 -8.61 6.44 19.94
CA LEU A 290 -8.47 5.83 18.62
C LEU A 290 -7.50 4.63 18.63
N LEU A 291 -6.35 4.78 19.29
CA LEU A 291 -5.37 3.70 19.42
C LEU A 291 -5.94 2.53 20.25
N THR A 292 -6.69 2.82 21.31
CA THR A 292 -7.34 1.79 22.13
C THR A 292 -8.40 1.04 21.32
N TYR A 293 -9.21 1.74 20.52
CA TYR A 293 -10.13 1.10 19.60
C TYR A 293 -9.39 0.21 18.58
N PHE A 294 -8.32 0.72 17.97
CA PHE A 294 -7.48 -0.05 17.04
C PHE A 294 -7.01 -1.36 17.69
N ILE A 295 -6.42 -1.26 18.88
CA ILE A 295 -5.84 -2.39 19.61
C ILE A 295 -6.95 -3.37 19.99
N TYR A 296 -8.08 -2.89 20.50
CA TYR A 296 -9.22 -3.71 20.86
C TYR A 296 -9.73 -4.54 19.67
N ILE A 297 -9.90 -3.93 18.50
CA ILE A 297 -10.36 -4.65 17.31
C ILE A 297 -9.34 -5.72 16.92
N VAL A 298 -8.05 -5.39 16.88
CA VAL A 298 -6.99 -6.34 16.53
C VAL A 298 -6.93 -7.51 17.52
N THR A 299 -6.96 -7.25 18.83
CA THR A 299 -6.91 -8.31 19.85
C THR A 299 -8.17 -9.15 19.85
N PHE A 300 -9.34 -8.54 19.65
CA PHE A 300 -10.61 -9.24 19.51
C PHE A 300 -10.57 -10.24 18.34
N PHE A 301 -10.23 -9.78 17.13
CA PHE A 301 -10.17 -10.66 15.97
C PHE A 301 -9.05 -11.71 16.07
N SER A 302 -7.92 -11.38 16.71
CA SER A 302 -6.86 -12.35 16.96
C SER A 302 -7.27 -13.46 17.94
N SER A 303 -8.22 -13.18 18.83
CA SER A 303 -8.70 -14.16 19.83
C SER A 303 -9.77 -15.13 19.28
N LEU A 304 -10.28 -14.89 18.07
CA LEU A 304 -11.29 -15.74 17.47
C LEU A 304 -10.73 -17.11 17.08
N PRO A 305 -11.49 -18.20 17.29
CA PRO A 305 -11.12 -19.49 16.75
C PRO A 305 -11.06 -19.40 15.21
N PHE A 306 -10.02 -19.96 14.60
CA PHE A 306 -9.74 -19.85 13.16
C PHE A 306 -9.42 -18.42 12.67
N ALA A 307 -8.93 -17.53 13.53
CA ALA A 307 -8.43 -16.22 13.09
C ALA A 307 -7.38 -16.35 11.98
N TRP A 308 -6.56 -17.39 12.07
CA TRP A 308 -5.55 -17.74 11.09
C TRP A 308 -5.42 -19.25 10.92
N GLU A 309 -4.91 -19.64 9.76
CA GLU A 309 -4.61 -21.03 9.42
C GLU A 309 -3.16 -21.17 9.00
N TYR A 310 -2.48 -22.20 9.51
CA TYR A 310 -1.12 -22.54 9.11
C TYR A 310 -1.15 -23.27 7.77
N VAL A 311 -0.57 -22.65 6.75
CA VAL A 311 -0.57 -23.20 5.38
C VAL A 311 0.68 -24.04 5.11
N GLY A 312 1.72 -23.85 5.92
CA GLY A 312 3.02 -24.51 5.78
C GLY A 312 3.81 -24.05 4.56
N GLU A 313 4.95 -24.69 4.33
CA GLU A 313 5.72 -24.51 3.09
C GLU A 313 4.99 -25.17 1.92
N LYS A 314 4.64 -24.38 0.91
CA LYS A 314 4.08 -24.88 -0.34
C LYS A 314 5.13 -24.82 -1.44
N SER A 315 5.05 -25.75 -2.39
CA SER A 315 5.88 -25.72 -3.59
C SER A 315 5.58 -24.47 -4.41
N LEU A 316 6.62 -23.91 -5.03
CA LEU A 316 6.54 -22.74 -5.90
C LEU A 316 5.52 -22.93 -7.05
N LEU A 317 5.30 -24.18 -7.48
CA LEU A 317 4.29 -24.55 -8.48
C LEU A 317 2.86 -24.22 -8.06
N VAL A 318 2.54 -24.32 -6.77
CA VAL A 318 1.20 -23.98 -6.25
C VAL A 318 0.91 -22.50 -6.46
N TRP A 319 1.89 -21.64 -6.18
CA TRP A 319 1.76 -20.20 -6.35
C TRP A 319 1.77 -19.77 -7.82
N ILE A 320 2.56 -20.43 -8.67
CA ILE A 320 2.48 -20.23 -10.13
C ILE A 320 1.07 -20.58 -10.63
N GLY A 321 0.53 -21.71 -10.20
CA GLY A 321 -0.84 -22.12 -10.53
C GLY A 321 -1.87 -21.09 -10.09
N TYR A 322 -1.73 -20.55 -8.86
CA TYR A 322 -2.60 -19.49 -8.35
C TYR A 322 -2.58 -18.24 -9.24
N TYR A 323 -1.40 -17.72 -9.59
CA TYR A 323 -1.31 -16.53 -10.46
C TYR A 323 -1.81 -16.79 -11.89
N MET A 324 -1.62 -18.01 -12.42
CA MET A 324 -2.16 -18.41 -13.73
C MET A 324 -3.68 -18.43 -13.73
N ILE A 325 -4.29 -19.01 -12.69
CA ILE A 325 -5.76 -19.02 -12.52
C ILE A 325 -6.29 -17.60 -12.37
N LEU A 326 -5.60 -16.77 -11.59
CA LEU A 326 -5.98 -15.37 -11.40
C LEU A 326 -5.91 -14.60 -12.73
N ALA A 327 -4.82 -14.75 -13.49
CA ALA A 327 -4.66 -14.13 -14.80
C ALA A 327 -5.75 -14.58 -15.79
N ALA A 328 -6.03 -15.89 -15.85
CA ALA A 328 -7.11 -16.43 -16.68
C ALA A 328 -8.48 -15.85 -16.28
N SER A 329 -8.76 -15.78 -14.98
CA SER A 329 -10.01 -15.21 -14.45
C SER A 329 -10.16 -13.73 -14.83
N LEU A 330 -9.09 -12.94 -14.71
CA LEU A 330 -9.09 -11.54 -15.11
C LEU A 330 -9.33 -11.34 -16.62
N LEU A 331 -8.75 -12.20 -17.45
CA LEU A 331 -8.97 -12.17 -18.90
C LEU A 331 -10.42 -12.50 -19.27
N LEU A 332 -11.02 -13.51 -18.64
CA LEU A 332 -12.41 -13.89 -18.85
C LEU A 332 -13.37 -12.78 -18.42
N LEU A 333 -13.17 -12.22 -17.22
CA LEU A 333 -14.01 -11.14 -16.69
C LEU A 333 -13.90 -9.85 -17.50
N ASN A 334 -12.76 -9.59 -18.15
CA ASN A 334 -12.57 -8.43 -19.02
C ASN A 334 -13.24 -8.61 -20.39
N ASN A 335 -13.35 -9.86 -20.87
CA ASN A 335 -14.05 -10.18 -22.11
C ASN A 335 -15.59 -10.02 -21.99
N ASP A 336 -16.19 -10.40 -20.86
CA ASP A 336 -17.62 -10.19 -20.58
C ASP A 336 -18.01 -8.70 -20.68
N LYS A 337 -17.21 -7.81 -20.06
CA LYS A 337 -17.43 -6.36 -20.14
C LYS A 337 -17.42 -5.84 -21.59
N ARG A 338 -16.57 -6.42 -22.46
CA ARG A 338 -16.51 -6.03 -23.87
C ARG A 338 -17.76 -6.47 -24.64
N GLN A 339 -18.32 -7.64 -24.34
CA GLN A 339 -19.53 -8.15 -24.99
C GLN A 339 -20.78 -7.34 -24.59
N ASP A 340 -20.95 -7.01 -23.30
CA ASP A 340 -22.05 -6.16 -22.83
C ASP A 340 -22.03 -4.78 -23.49
N THR A 341 -20.84 -4.16 -23.59
CA THR A 341 -20.71 -2.81 -24.18
C THR A 341 -20.98 -2.80 -25.70
N GLN A 342 -20.74 -3.92 -26.40
CA GLN A 342 -21.03 -4.07 -27.83
C GLN A 342 -22.48 -4.47 -28.11
N GLY A 343 -23.14 -5.21 -27.20
CA GLY A 343 -24.56 -5.55 -27.30
C GLY A 343 -25.47 -4.32 -27.21
N PHE A 344 -25.19 -3.40 -26.27
CA PHE A 344 -25.92 -2.14 -26.15
C PHE A 344 -25.68 -1.15 -27.30
N ALA A 345 -24.54 -1.25 -28.01
CA ALA A 345 -24.24 -0.41 -29.16
C ALA A 345 -24.86 -0.90 -30.48
N LYS A 346 -25.37 -2.14 -30.51
CA LYS A 346 -26.10 -2.71 -31.66
C LYS A 346 -27.63 -2.61 -31.53
N SER A 347 -28.14 -2.22 -30.36
CA SER A 347 -29.58 -2.09 -30.08
C SER A 347 -30.07 -0.64 -29.96
N SER A 348 -29.23 0.34 -30.33
CA SER A 348 -29.52 1.77 -30.40
C SER A 348 -29.09 2.30 -31.76
#